data_AF-A0A530BAG1-F1
#
_entry.id   AF-A0A530BAG1-F1
#
_cell.length_a   1.000
_cell.length_b   1.000
_cell.length_c   1.000
_cell.angle_alpha   90.00
_cell.angle_beta   90.00
_cell.angle_gamma   90.00
#
_symmetry.space_group_name_H-M   'P 1'
#
loop_
_entity.id
_entity.type
_entity.pdbx_description
1 polymer ?
#
loop_
_entity_poly.entity_id
_entity_poly.type
_entity_poly.pdbx_seq_one_letter_code
_entity_poly.pdbx_strand_id
1 'polypeptide(L)'
;MIEIEGITKRYDETTVVDNVSMVIEPRTIATIVGTSGSGKTTLLRMINRLVEPTSGVIKLDGADNRSVPGYQLRRSIGYAIQGHGLFPHRTVAQNIATVPLLLGWDRDRIKARV
;
A
#
# COMPACT_ATOMS: atom_id res chain seq x y z
N MET A 1 -1.43 3.67 12.19
CA MET A 1 -2.34 2.57 12.56
C MET A 1 -3.07 2.13 11.31
N ILE A 2 -3.26 0.83 11.11
CA ILE A 2 -4.03 0.28 9.99
C ILE A 2 -5.18 -0.53 10.57
N GLU A 3 -6.41 -0.18 10.21
CA GLU A 3 -7.61 -0.88 10.66
C GLU A 3 -8.29 -1.49 9.45
N ILE A 4 -8.61 -2.77 9.53
CA ILE A 4 -9.30 -3.53 8.50
C ILE A 4 -10.60 -4.04 9.12
N GLU A 5 -11.73 -3.66 8.53
CA GLU A 5 -13.06 -3.92 9.06
C GLU A 5 -13.90 -4.67 8.03
N GLY A 6 -14.12 -5.96 8.28
CA GLY A 6 -14.98 -6.84 7.47
C GLY A 6 -14.64 -6.82 5.98
N ILE A 7 -13.35 -6.78 5.64
CA ILE A 7 -12.92 -6.59 4.26
C ILE A 7 -13.16 -7.87 3.46
N THR A 8 -13.83 -7.71 2.33
CA THR A 8 -14.10 -8.80 1.39
C THR A 8 -13.67 -8.39 0.00
N LYS A 9 -12.99 -9.30 -0.71
CA LYS A 9 -12.73 -9.18 -2.15
C LYS A 9 -13.29 -10.37 -2.90
N ARG A 10 -14.22 -10.09 -3.79
CA ARG A 10 -14.75 -11.01 -4.79
C ARG A 10 -14.29 -10.61 -6.18
N TYR A 11 -13.98 -11.62 -6.99
CA TYR A 11 -13.82 -11.54 -8.43
C TYR A 11 -14.86 -12.48 -9.02
N ASP A 12 -15.92 -11.91 -9.59
CA ASP A 12 -17.11 -12.65 -10.03
C ASP A 12 -17.63 -13.55 -8.89
N GLU A 13 -17.76 -14.85 -9.13
CA GLU A 13 -18.23 -15.85 -8.15
C GLU A 13 -17.15 -16.26 -7.14
N THR A 14 -15.89 -15.85 -7.32
CA THR A 14 -14.77 -16.30 -6.48
C THR A 14 -14.48 -15.29 -5.36
N THR A 15 -14.62 -15.73 -4.11
CA THR A 15 -14.19 -14.94 -2.94
C THR A 15 -12.72 -15.21 -2.64
N VAL A 16 -11.87 -14.19 -2.76
CA VAL A 16 -10.41 -14.28 -2.56
C VAL A 16 -9.99 -13.79 -1.18
N VAL A 17 -10.73 -12.84 -0.62
CA VAL A 17 -10.60 -12.41 0.78
C VAL A 17 -12.01 -12.37 1.33
N ASP A 18 -12.26 -13.04 2.46
CA ASP A 18 -13.59 -13.21 3.02
C ASP A 18 -13.66 -12.67 4.45
N ASN A 19 -14.37 -11.55 4.62
CA ASN A 19 -14.69 -10.93 5.90
C ASN A 19 -13.51 -10.80 6.89
N VAL A 20 -12.35 -10.36 6.41
CA VAL A 20 -11.15 -10.22 7.25
C VAL A 20 -11.23 -8.94 8.07
N SER A 21 -11.02 -9.04 9.38
CA SER A 21 -10.89 -7.90 10.29
C SER A 21 -9.63 -8.00 11.12
N MET A 22 -8.86 -6.91 11.21
CA MET A 22 -7.67 -6.84 12.07
C MET A 22 -7.21 -5.39 12.27
N VAL A 23 -6.45 -5.17 13.34
CA VAL A 23 -5.76 -3.90 13.61
C VAL A 23 -4.26 -4.13 13.62
N ILE A 24 -3.51 -3.28 12.92
CA ILE A 24 -2.05 -3.22 12.94
C ILE A 24 -1.63 -1.91 13.62
N GLU A 25 -1.08 -2.07 14.82
CA GLU A 25 -0.67 -0.95 15.65
C GLU A 25 0.52 -0.18 15.07
N PRO A 26 0.62 1.14 15.29
CA PRO A 26 1.81 1.91 14.93
C PRO A 26 3.09 1.29 15.50
N ARG A 27 4.18 1.37 14.73
CA ARG A 27 5.52 0.92 15.14
C ARG A 27 5.63 -0.58 15.45
N THR A 28 4.76 -1.39 14.85
CA THR A 28 4.84 -2.85 14.93
C THR A 28 5.24 -3.48 13.60
N ILE A 29 5.68 -4.73 13.65
CA ILE A 29 5.90 -5.57 12.47
C ILE A 29 4.79 -6.61 12.46
N ALA A 30 3.95 -6.59 11.42
CA ALA A 30 2.90 -7.55 11.20
C ALA A 30 3.24 -8.45 10.00
N THR A 31 3.09 -9.75 10.18
CA THR A 31 3.34 -10.76 9.14
C THR A 31 2.04 -11.48 8.81
N ILE A 32 1.68 -11.53 7.53
CA ILE A 32 0.52 -12.29 7.04
C ILE A 32 1.03 -13.61 6.45
N VAL A 33 0.69 -14.73 7.09
CA VAL A 33 1.13 -16.07 6.71
C VAL A 33 -0.06 -16.88 6.17
N GLY A 34 0.19 -17.73 5.18
CA GLY A 34 -0.84 -18.58 4.57
C GLY A 34 -0.33 -19.23 3.28
N THR A 35 -1.01 -20.27 2.82
CA THR A 35 -0.68 -21.01 1.59
C THR A 35 -0.76 -20.15 0.33
N SER A 36 -0.14 -20.57 -0.78
CA SER A 36 -0.30 -19.87 -2.06
C SER A 36 -1.80 -19.78 -2.43
N GLY A 37 -2.22 -18.63 -2.96
CA GLY A 37 -3.63 -18.39 -3.29
C GLY A 37 -4.54 -17.95 -2.12
N SER A 38 -4.06 -17.95 -0.87
CA SER A 38 -4.87 -17.60 0.31
C SER A 38 -5.27 -16.10 0.45
N GLY A 39 -5.17 -15.30 -0.62
CA GLY A 39 -5.58 -13.90 -0.61
C GLY A 39 -4.60 -12.88 -0.03
N LYS A 40 -3.42 -13.28 0.49
CA LYS A 40 -2.45 -12.37 1.14
C LYS A 40 -2.05 -11.16 0.30
N THR A 41 -1.64 -11.42 -0.95
CA THR A 41 -1.22 -10.35 -1.87
C THR A 41 -2.40 -9.44 -2.21
N THR A 42 -3.61 -9.99 -2.33
CA THR A 42 -4.84 -9.22 -2.55
C THR A 42 -5.15 -8.32 -1.36
N LEU A 43 -5.05 -8.84 -0.13
CA LEU A 43 -5.23 -8.07 1.10
C LEU A 43 -4.22 -6.90 1.19
N LEU A 44 -2.93 -7.17 0.97
CA LEU A 44 -1.89 -6.12 0.95
C LEU A 44 -2.14 -5.07 -0.14
N ARG A 45 -2.60 -5.49 -1.33
CA ARG A 45 -2.96 -4.57 -2.42
C ARG A 45 -4.18 -3.71 -2.10
N MET A 46 -5.13 -4.22 -1.30
CA MET A 46 -6.28 -3.44 -0.85
C MET A 46 -5.89 -2.35 0.16
N ILE A 47 -4.95 -2.63 1.06
CA ILE A 47 -4.42 -1.61 1.99
C ILE A 47 -3.86 -0.40 1.22
N ASN A 48 -3.03 -0.67 0.20
CA ASN A 48 -2.43 0.37 -0.65
C ASN A 48 -3.36 0.86 -1.79
N ARG A 49 -4.62 0.43 -1.79
CA ARG A 49 -5.65 0.70 -2.80
C ARG A 49 -5.18 0.55 -4.26
N LEU A 50 -4.40 -0.50 -4.51
CA LEU A 50 -4.12 -1.01 -5.86
C LEU A 50 -5.25 -1.91 -6.36
N VAL A 51 -6.01 -2.48 -5.43
CA VAL A 51 -7.24 -3.22 -5.65
C VAL A 51 -8.29 -2.64 -4.72
N GLU A 52 -9.50 -2.38 -5.21
CA GLU A 52 -10.60 -1.96 -4.34
C GLU A 52 -11.32 -3.18 -3.75
N PRO A 53 -11.70 -3.12 -2.45
CA PRO A 53 -12.51 -4.16 -1.84
C PRO A 53 -13.91 -4.20 -2.46
N THR A 54 -14.55 -5.36 -2.42
CA THR A 54 -15.97 -5.51 -2.78
C THR A 54 -16.86 -4.96 -1.67
N SER A 55 -16.49 -5.19 -0.41
CA SER A 55 -17.16 -4.64 0.77
C SER A 55 -16.19 -4.50 1.94
N GLY A 56 -16.62 -3.78 2.97
CA GLY A 56 -15.79 -3.47 4.14
C GLY A 56 -15.04 -2.15 4.02
N VAL A 57 -14.19 -1.87 5.01
CA VAL A 57 -13.46 -0.61 5.14
C VAL A 57 -12.00 -0.89 5.53
N ILE A 58 -11.07 -0.11 4.97
CA ILE A 58 -9.69 -0.03 5.46
C ILE A 58 -9.43 1.40 5.86
N LYS A 59 -9.00 1.63 7.09
CA LYS A 59 -8.60 2.95 7.60
C LYS A 59 -7.09 3.01 7.82
N LEU A 60 -6.48 4.12 7.40
CA LEU A 60 -5.10 4.46 7.70
C LEU A 60 -5.12 5.68 8.61
N ASP A 61 -4.59 5.54 9.82
CA ASP A 61 -4.56 6.59 10.83
C ASP A 61 -5.97 7.21 11.07
N GLY A 62 -6.99 6.34 11.14
CA GLY A 62 -8.39 6.72 11.37
C GLY A 62 -9.16 7.18 10.13
N ALA A 63 -8.50 7.40 8.99
CA ALA A 63 -9.15 7.84 7.75
C ALA A 63 -9.38 6.68 6.77
N ASP A 64 -10.60 6.53 6.23
CA ASP A 64 -10.89 5.56 5.16
C ASP A 64 -9.92 5.78 3.99
N ASN A 65 -9.26 4.73 3.52
CA ASN A 65 -8.27 4.82 2.46
C ASN A 65 -8.85 5.29 1.12
N ARG A 66 -10.18 5.30 0.95
CA ARG A 66 -10.92 5.85 -0.21
C ARG A 66 -11.14 7.36 -0.14
N SER A 67 -10.97 7.98 1.04
CA SER A 67 -11.22 9.42 1.25
C SER A 67 -10.27 10.35 0.48
N VAL A 68 -9.11 9.85 0.02
CA VAL A 68 -8.12 10.60 -0.74
C VAL A 68 -7.90 10.01 -2.14
N PRO A 69 -7.35 10.74 -3.12
CA PRO A 69 -6.95 10.13 -4.39
C PRO A 69 -5.87 9.05 -4.20
N GLY A 70 -5.97 7.94 -4.94
CA GLY A 70 -5.12 6.77 -4.70
C GLY A 70 -3.63 7.04 -4.93
N TYR A 71 -3.29 7.97 -5.82
CA TYR A 71 -1.89 8.38 -6.00
C TYR A 71 -1.34 9.16 -4.79
N GLN A 72 -2.18 9.88 -4.05
CA GLN A 72 -1.77 10.58 -2.83
C GLN A 72 -1.61 9.58 -1.69
N LEU A 73 -2.56 8.65 -1.54
CA LEU A 73 -2.46 7.53 -0.59
C LEU A 73 -1.14 6.79 -0.75
N ARG A 74 -0.82 6.36 -1.98
CA ARG A 74 0.40 5.60 -2.29
C ARG A 74 1.70 6.36 -2.02
N ARG A 75 1.69 7.69 -1.98
CA ARG A 75 2.87 8.49 -1.61
C ARG A 75 3.10 8.53 -0.10
N SER A 76 2.07 8.25 0.71
CA SER A 76 2.18 8.13 2.17
C SER A 76 2.63 6.75 2.63
N ILE A 77 2.63 5.75 1.74
CA ILE A 77 2.92 4.35 2.06
C ILE A 77 4.17 3.89 1.30
N GLY A 78 5.19 3.43 2.02
CA GLY A 78 6.29 2.69 1.42
C GLY A 78 5.82 1.32 0.96
N TYR A 79 5.78 1.08 -0.35
CA TYR A 79 5.31 -0.18 -0.91
C TYR A 79 6.40 -0.88 -1.74
N ALA A 80 6.98 -1.92 -1.18
CA ALA A 80 7.96 -2.77 -1.85
C ALA A 80 7.26 -4.01 -2.45
N ILE A 81 7.07 -4.02 -3.76
CA ILE A 81 6.43 -5.14 -4.48
C ILE A 81 7.41 -6.26 -4.79
N GLN A 82 6.86 -7.46 -4.99
CA GLN A 82 7.57 -8.52 -5.70
C GLN A 82 7.74 -8.10 -7.18
N GLY A 83 9.00 -8.00 -7.65
CA GLY A 83 9.33 -7.57 -9.01
C GLY A 83 10.16 -6.29 -9.07
N HIS A 84 10.23 -5.65 -10.25
CA HIS A 84 11.04 -4.44 -10.46
C HIS A 84 10.14 -3.19 -10.48
N GLY A 85 10.41 -2.24 -9.58
CA GLY A 85 9.74 -0.94 -9.54
C GLY A 85 10.62 0.24 -9.97
N LEU A 86 11.77 -0.05 -10.58
CA LEU A 86 12.78 0.94 -10.94
C LEU A 86 12.64 1.37 -12.40
N PHE A 87 12.97 2.63 -12.68
CA PHE A 87 13.14 3.14 -14.02
C PHE A 87 14.55 2.78 -14.52
N PRO A 88 14.70 1.83 -15.47
CA PRO A 88 16.00 1.27 -15.83
C PRO A 88 16.91 2.27 -16.56
N HIS A 89 16.31 3.30 -17.17
CA HIS A 89 17.02 4.38 -17.85
C HIS A 89 17.44 5.51 -16.90
N ARG A 90 17.22 5.35 -15.58
CA ARG A 90 17.59 6.32 -14.55
C ARG A 90 18.66 5.75 -13.63
N THR A 91 19.49 6.63 -13.09
CA THR A 91 20.46 6.25 -12.06
C THR A 91 19.76 5.81 -10.78
N VAL A 92 20.50 5.13 -9.89
CA VAL A 92 20.01 4.79 -8.54
C VAL A 92 19.55 6.04 -7.80
N ALA A 93 20.37 7.10 -7.84
CA ALA A 93 20.05 8.39 -7.23
C ALA A 93 18.72 8.98 -7.75
N GLN A 94 18.51 8.95 -9.07
CA GLN A 94 17.27 9.44 -9.69
C GLN A 94 16.05 8.58 -9.33
N ASN A 95 16.22 7.27 -9.18
CA ASN A 95 15.14 6.40 -8.69
C ASN A 95 14.76 6.75 -7.24
N ILE A 96 15.74 6.89 -6.34
CA ILE A 96 15.50 7.27 -4.94
C ILE A 96 14.84 8.66 -4.85
N ALA A 97 15.30 9.62 -5.65
CA ALA A 97 14.77 10.99 -5.68
C ALA A 97 13.34 11.11 -6.25
N THR A 98 12.81 10.08 -6.91
CA THR A 98 11.52 10.18 -7.63
C THR A 98 10.36 10.54 -6.70
N VAL A 99 10.22 9.88 -5.54
CA VAL A 99 9.13 10.19 -4.60
C VAL A 99 9.33 11.55 -3.91
N PRO A 100 10.53 11.91 -3.39
CA PRO A 100 10.79 13.27 -2.90
C PRO A 100 10.43 14.39 -3.88
N LEU A 101 10.74 14.22 -5.18
CA LEU A 101 10.36 15.19 -6.22
C LEU A 101 8.83 15.29 -6.36
N LEU A 102 8.12 14.16 -6.37
CA LEU A 102 6.65 14.14 -6.43
C LEU A 102 5.98 14.72 -5.18
N LEU A 103 6.68 14.74 -4.05
CA LEU A 103 6.26 15.38 -2.80
C LEU A 103 6.66 16.86 -2.74
N GLY A 104 7.32 17.39 -3.76
CA GLY A 104 7.74 18.80 -3.83
C GLY A 104 8.86 19.16 -2.85
N TRP A 105 9.72 18.21 -2.48
CA TRP A 105 10.89 18.52 -1.66
C TRP A 105 11.84 19.46 -2.42
N ASP A 106 12.49 20.37 -1.69
CA ASP A 106 13.52 21.25 -2.22
C ASP A 106 14.77 20.46 -2.61
N ARG A 107 15.58 21.05 -3.51
CA ARG A 107 16.74 20.38 -4.09
C ARG A 107 17.80 20.02 -3.04
N ASP A 108 18.02 20.88 -2.06
CA ASP A 108 19.05 20.66 -1.04
C ASP A 108 18.66 19.51 -0.11
N ARG A 109 17.38 19.44 0.30
CA ARG A 109 16.84 18.31 1.05
C ARG A 109 16.91 16.99 0.27
N ILE A 110 16.62 17.01 -1.03
CA ILE A 110 16.75 15.80 -1.87
C ILE A 110 18.21 15.37 -1.93
N LYS A 111 19.14 16.31 -2.16
CA LYS A 111 20.58 16.04 -2.21
C LYS A 111 21.14 15.51 -0.89
N ALA A 112 20.60 15.92 0.24
CA ALA A 112 21.00 15.39 1.55
C ALA A 112 20.47 13.96 1.81
N ARG A 113 19.39 13.57 1.14
CA ARG A 113 18.74 12.25 1.30
C ARG A 113 19.37 11.17 0.42
N VAL A 114 19.87 11.55 -0.76
CA VAL A 114 20.35 10.67 -1.84
C VAL A 114 21.86 10.73 -1.94
#